data_AF-A0A7X3Z7P1-F1
#
_entry.id   AF-A0A7X3Z7P1-F1
#
_cell.length_a   1.000
_cell.length_b   1.000
_cell.length_c   1.000
_cell.angle_alpha   90.00
_cell.angle_beta   90.00
_cell.angle_gamma   90.00
#
_symmetry.space_group_name_H-M   'P 1'
#
loop_
_entity.id
_entity.type
_entity.pdbx_description
1 polymer ?
#
loop_
_entity_poly.entity_id
_entity_poly.type
_entity_poly.pdbx_seq_one_letter_code
_entity_poly.pdbx_strand_id
1 'polypeptide(L)'
;RWLDRADQLRRKSTWVRKKLSFWPYLVAGALSWYGFQESGLHPALGLLPIVPTLPHADRAFGIFAEAEQYLTDLLNHCEHLLKHPVEVILFFFGLLNAGVEFSAIGTATWLVLLGLIVGKPFGVLLFGWFAAAPLKLGLPAGVRVIDLFVIGCVAAIGFTVSLFIATVAFDAGPVQDAAKMGALLSFFAAVISLIVGKLSKIEKQHG
;
A
#
# COMPACT_ATOMS: atom_id res chain seq x y z
N ARG A 1 -8.13 12.88 -19.93
CA ARG A 1 -7.55 12.50 -21.25
C ARG A 1 -8.36 13.10 -22.42
N TRP A 2 -8.44 14.43 -22.52
CA TRP A 2 -9.14 15.12 -23.64
C TRP A 2 -8.20 16.03 -24.47
N LEU A 3 -6.97 16.25 -24.01
CA LEU A 3 -6.08 17.29 -24.54
C LEU A 3 -5.30 16.90 -25.81
N ASP A 4 -5.02 15.60 -26.03
CA ASP A 4 -4.16 15.12 -27.14
C ASP A 4 -4.84 14.03 -27.99
N ARG A 5 -6.17 14.07 -28.18
CA ARG A 5 -6.89 13.04 -28.96
C ARG A 5 -6.55 13.02 -30.47
N ALA A 6 -5.96 14.09 -31.00
CA ALA A 6 -5.69 14.24 -32.45
C ALA A 6 -4.21 14.53 -32.79
N ASP A 7 -3.31 14.55 -31.80
CA ASP A 7 -1.90 14.90 -32.02
C ASP A 7 -0.99 13.71 -31.68
N GLN A 8 -0.45 13.04 -32.71
CA GLN A 8 0.49 11.92 -32.55
C GLN A 8 1.79 12.35 -31.87
N LEU A 9 2.15 13.63 -31.94
CA LEU A 9 3.34 14.20 -31.29
C LEU A 9 3.08 14.57 -29.81
N ARG A 10 1.84 14.45 -29.32
CA ARG A 10 1.43 14.64 -27.91
C ARG A 10 2.12 15.83 -27.23
N ARG A 11 2.12 16.99 -27.90
CA ARG A 11 2.93 18.16 -27.49
C ARG A 11 2.49 18.73 -26.15
N LYS A 12 1.20 18.70 -25.83
CA LYS A 12 0.68 19.27 -24.58
C LYS A 12 0.96 18.39 -23.38
N SER A 13 0.79 17.06 -23.47
CA SER A 13 1.18 16.16 -22.37
C SER A 13 2.69 16.15 -22.13
N THR A 14 3.51 16.24 -23.19
CA THR A 14 4.97 16.38 -23.06
C THR A 14 5.37 17.72 -22.42
N TRP A 15 4.66 18.81 -22.72
CA TRP A 15 4.89 20.12 -22.09
C TRP A 15 4.51 20.11 -20.61
N VAL A 16 3.35 19.55 -20.26
CA VAL A 16 2.91 19.34 -18.87
C VAL A 16 3.99 18.56 -18.10
N ARG A 17 4.49 17.45 -18.66
CA ARG A 17 5.57 16.64 -18.07
C ARG A 17 6.92 17.34 -17.96
N LYS A 18 7.23 18.30 -18.83
CA LYS A 18 8.52 19.02 -18.80
C LYS A 18 8.48 20.33 -18.01
N LYS A 19 7.31 20.97 -17.85
CA LYS A 19 7.18 22.30 -17.24
C LYS A 19 6.40 22.36 -15.93
N LEU A 20 5.49 21.42 -15.64
CA LEU A 20 4.85 21.42 -14.33
C LEU A 20 5.85 20.89 -13.30
N SER A 21 6.26 21.74 -12.38
CA SER A 21 7.10 21.35 -11.25
C SER A 21 6.27 20.58 -10.21
N PHE A 22 6.93 20.02 -9.19
CA PHE A 22 6.30 19.35 -8.06
C PHE A 22 5.39 20.28 -7.22
N TRP A 23 5.72 21.57 -7.19
CA TRP A 23 5.11 22.57 -6.30
C TRP A 23 3.57 22.74 -6.40
N PRO A 24 2.93 22.79 -7.58
CA PRO A 24 1.47 22.90 -7.67
C PRO A 24 0.74 21.70 -7.06
N TYR A 25 1.33 20.50 -7.16
CA TYR A 25 0.77 19.28 -6.56
C TYR A 25 0.96 19.25 -5.06
N LEU A 26 2.09 19.78 -4.55
CA LEU A 26 2.28 19.96 -3.10
C LEU A 26 1.28 20.96 -2.52
N VAL A 27 1.00 22.06 -3.21
CA VAL A 27 -0.02 23.04 -2.79
C VAL A 27 -1.41 22.44 -2.81
N ALA A 28 -1.79 21.72 -3.87
CA ALA A 28 -3.06 20.97 -3.92
C ALA A 28 -3.14 19.93 -2.79
N GLY A 29 -2.00 19.27 -2.50
CA GLY A 29 -1.71 18.45 -1.34
C GLY A 29 -2.14 19.09 -0.03
N ALA A 30 -1.51 20.22 0.28
CA ALA A 30 -1.72 20.98 1.51
C ALA A 30 -3.16 21.49 1.63
N LEU A 31 -3.76 21.95 0.53
CA LEU A 31 -5.16 22.42 0.52
C LEU A 31 -6.15 21.28 0.81
N SER A 32 -5.97 20.12 0.19
CA SER A 32 -6.82 18.95 0.45
C SER A 32 -6.63 18.43 1.87
N TRP A 33 -5.38 18.40 2.35
CA TRP A 33 -5.05 18.03 3.73
C TRP A 33 -5.74 18.94 4.74
N TYR A 34 -5.70 20.27 4.51
CA TYR A 34 -6.38 21.25 5.36
C TYR A 34 -7.90 21.10 5.31
N GLY A 35 -8.48 20.89 4.11
CA GLY A 35 -9.92 20.66 3.96
C GLY A 35 -10.42 19.40 4.68
N PHE A 36 -9.60 18.35 4.77
CA PHE A 36 -9.93 17.14 5.54
C PHE A 36 -9.84 17.36 7.05
N GLN A 37 -8.86 18.15 7.50
CA GLN A 37 -8.77 18.53 8.92
C GLN A 37 -10.01 19.30 9.37
N GLU A 38 -10.48 20.28 8.57
CA GLU A 38 -11.70 21.05 8.86
C GLU A 38 -12.98 20.22 8.78
N SER A 39 -13.00 19.15 7.98
CA SER A 39 -14.15 18.23 7.90
C SER A 39 -14.19 17.19 9.02
N GLY A 40 -13.22 17.20 9.94
CA GLY A 40 -13.11 16.24 11.03
C GLY A 40 -12.65 14.85 10.59
N LEU A 41 -12.21 14.69 9.34
CA LEU A 41 -11.61 13.45 8.84
C LEU A 41 -10.10 13.46 9.10
N HIS A 42 -9.50 12.27 9.14
CA HIS A 42 -8.06 12.21 9.35
C HIS A 42 -7.30 12.80 8.15
N PRO A 43 -6.39 13.78 8.35
CA PRO A 43 -5.76 14.51 7.24
C PRO A 43 -4.94 13.64 6.28
N ALA A 44 -4.43 12.50 6.74
CA ALA A 44 -3.75 11.53 5.90
C ALA A 44 -4.64 10.99 4.77
N LEU A 45 -5.95 10.88 4.99
CA LEU A 45 -6.93 10.49 3.95
C LEU A 45 -7.12 11.59 2.90
N GLY A 46 -6.88 12.85 3.28
CA GLY A 46 -6.99 14.01 2.39
C GLY A 46 -5.97 14.03 1.27
N LEU A 47 -4.91 13.22 1.35
CA LEU A 47 -3.92 13.08 0.27
C LEU A 47 -4.34 12.05 -0.79
N LEU A 48 -5.28 11.14 -0.48
CA LEU A 48 -5.74 10.09 -1.41
C LEU A 48 -6.29 10.65 -2.74
N PRO A 49 -7.08 11.74 -2.76
CA PRO A 49 -7.59 12.31 -4.01
C PRO A 49 -6.51 12.93 -4.90
N ILE A 50 -5.34 13.31 -4.35
CA ILE A 50 -4.26 13.94 -5.12
C ILE A 50 -3.43 12.90 -5.87
N VAL A 51 -3.28 11.69 -5.34
CA VAL A 51 -2.52 10.59 -5.98
C VAL A 51 -2.91 10.37 -7.46
N PRO A 52 -4.20 10.22 -7.84
CA PRO A 52 -4.58 10.06 -9.25
C PRO A 52 -4.41 11.34 -10.10
N THR A 53 -4.24 12.51 -9.47
CA THR A 53 -4.01 13.78 -10.19
C THR A 53 -2.55 13.99 -10.56
N LEU A 54 -1.62 13.27 -9.93
CA LEU A 54 -0.21 13.31 -10.29
C LEU A 54 -0.02 12.77 -11.71
N PRO A 55 0.79 13.42 -12.56
CA PRO A 55 1.00 13.00 -13.94
C PRO A 55 1.91 11.78 -13.97
N HIS A 56 1.40 10.65 -14.46
CA HIS A 56 2.15 9.40 -14.61
C HIS A 56 2.60 9.20 -16.07
N ALA A 57 3.76 8.55 -16.27
CA ALA A 57 4.26 8.18 -17.60
C ALA A 57 3.33 7.14 -18.25
N ASP A 58 3.07 7.26 -19.55
CA ASP A 58 2.04 6.48 -20.26
C ASP A 58 2.65 5.25 -20.95
N ARG A 59 3.47 4.47 -20.23
CA ARG A 59 3.93 3.16 -20.70
C ARG A 59 3.71 2.13 -19.61
N ALA A 60 2.63 1.36 -19.76
CA ALA A 60 2.44 0.11 -19.06
C ALA A 60 3.49 -0.88 -19.57
N PHE A 61 4.72 -0.81 -19.04
CA PHE A 61 5.55 -2.00 -18.98
C PHE A 61 5.15 -2.76 -17.72
N GLY A 62 5.23 -4.09 -17.79
CA GLY A 62 4.83 -4.96 -16.69
C GLY A 62 5.49 -4.53 -15.37
N ILE A 63 4.86 -4.89 -14.26
CA ILE A 63 5.15 -4.53 -12.86
C ILE A 63 6.62 -4.82 -12.43
N PHE A 64 7.46 -5.35 -13.33
CA PHE A 64 8.84 -5.78 -13.10
C PHE A 64 9.83 -5.40 -14.22
N ALA A 65 9.52 -4.43 -15.10
CA ALA A 65 10.46 -4.03 -16.14
C ALA A 65 11.54 -3.08 -15.61
N GLU A 66 12.80 -3.53 -15.57
CA GLU A 66 14.01 -2.75 -15.22
C GLU A 66 14.16 -1.43 -16.01
N ALA A 67 13.42 -1.26 -17.10
CA ALA A 67 13.35 -0.03 -17.91
C ALA A 67 12.74 1.17 -17.18
N GLU A 68 12.07 0.98 -16.03
CA GLU A 68 11.50 2.07 -15.22
C GLU A 68 12.60 2.95 -14.57
N GLN A 69 13.76 2.38 -14.26
CA GLN A 69 14.92 3.10 -13.70
C GLN A 69 15.50 4.17 -14.62
N TYR A 70 15.21 4.12 -15.93
CA TYR A 70 15.70 5.06 -16.94
C TYR A 70 14.65 6.10 -17.38
N LEU A 71 13.44 6.06 -16.81
CA LEU A 71 12.40 7.06 -17.11
C LEU A 71 12.62 8.30 -16.25
N THR A 72 13.17 9.35 -16.86
CA THR A 72 13.19 10.72 -16.31
C THR A 72 11.79 11.38 -16.43
N ASP A 73 10.75 10.77 -15.86
CA ASP A 73 9.44 11.41 -15.70
C ASP A 73 9.35 12.04 -14.29
N LEU A 74 8.54 13.07 -14.15
CA LEU A 74 8.39 13.85 -12.91
C LEU A 74 7.95 12.97 -11.73
N LEU A 75 7.10 11.98 -11.97
CA LEU A 75 6.67 11.05 -10.93
C LEU A 75 7.83 10.23 -10.39
N ASN A 76 8.67 9.65 -11.25
CA ASN A 76 9.81 8.84 -10.83
C ASN A 76 10.81 9.69 -10.03
N HIS A 77 11.01 10.96 -10.46
CA HIS A 77 11.81 11.90 -9.69
C HIS A 77 11.19 12.22 -8.33
N CYS A 78 9.88 12.45 -8.26
CA CYS A 78 9.18 12.67 -6.99
C CYS A 78 9.20 11.44 -6.09
N GLU A 79 9.02 10.24 -6.65
CA GLU A 79 9.07 8.97 -5.92
C GLU A 79 10.45 8.75 -5.29
N HIS A 80 11.52 8.93 -6.07
CA HIS A 80 12.88 8.83 -5.55
C HIS A 80 13.19 9.87 -4.47
N LEU A 81 12.73 11.12 -4.65
CA LEU A 81 12.89 12.18 -3.65
C LEU A 81 12.10 11.89 -2.37
N LEU A 82 10.89 11.32 -2.47
CA LEU A 82 9.98 11.10 -1.35
C LEU A 82 10.24 9.76 -0.64
N LYS A 83 10.87 8.79 -1.30
CA LYS A 83 11.18 7.47 -0.74
C LYS A 83 11.97 7.56 0.57
N HIS A 84 13.11 8.24 0.57
CA HIS A 84 13.95 8.34 1.77
C HIS A 84 13.23 9.06 2.94
N PRO A 85 12.59 10.24 2.73
CA PRO A 85 11.76 10.85 3.76
C PRO A 85 10.66 9.92 4.28
N VAL A 86 9.95 9.21 3.39
CA VAL A 86 8.85 8.31 3.77
C VAL A 86 9.35 7.12 4.59
N GLU A 87 10.50 6.52 4.23
CA GLU A 87 11.11 5.46 5.01
C GLU A 87 11.45 5.91 6.43
N VAL A 88 12.04 7.10 6.57
CA VAL A 88 12.36 7.70 7.88
C VAL A 88 11.09 8.00 8.67
N ILE A 89 10.06 8.59 8.03
CA ILE A 89 8.77 8.88 8.66
C ILE A 89 8.09 7.59 9.11
N LEU A 90 8.07 6.54 8.28
CA LEU A 90 7.47 5.25 8.63
C LEU A 90 8.22 4.56 9.77
N PHE A 91 9.56 4.69 9.82
CA PHE A 91 10.37 4.19 10.93
C PHE A 91 10.00 4.86 12.25
N PHE A 92 9.97 6.20 12.28
CA PHE A 92 9.58 6.96 13.48
C PHE A 92 8.09 6.76 13.82
N PHE A 93 7.22 6.68 12.83
CA PHE A 93 5.80 6.38 13.02
C PHE A 93 5.62 5.03 13.71
N GLY A 94 6.30 4.00 13.22
CA GLY A 94 6.31 2.67 13.84
C GLY A 94 6.84 2.73 15.26
N LEU A 95 7.98 3.39 15.49
CA LEU A 95 8.61 3.49 16.81
C LEU A 95 7.73 4.21 17.85
N LEU A 96 7.10 5.33 17.46
CA LEU A 96 6.25 6.13 18.34
C LEU A 96 4.90 5.46 18.62
N ASN A 97 4.33 4.74 17.64
CA ASN A 97 3.03 4.08 17.79
C ASN A 97 3.13 2.63 18.28
N ALA A 98 4.32 2.03 18.30
CA ALA A 98 4.57 0.70 18.84
C ALA A 98 4.65 0.66 20.37
N GLY A 99 4.84 1.80 21.03
CA GLY A 99 4.92 1.91 22.49
C GLY A 99 3.57 1.72 23.17
N VAL A 100 3.02 0.50 23.10
CA VAL A 100 1.71 0.15 23.66
C VAL A 100 1.91 -0.72 24.90
N GLU A 101 1.11 -0.47 25.94
CA GLU A 101 1.23 -1.19 27.20
C GLU A 101 0.78 -2.65 27.05
N PHE A 102 1.61 -3.61 27.47
CA PHE A 102 1.27 -5.05 27.41
C PHE A 102 0.06 -5.43 28.27
N SER A 103 -0.33 -4.58 29.23
CA SER A 103 -1.55 -4.76 30.03
C SER A 103 -2.83 -4.54 29.21
N ALA A 104 -2.75 -3.93 28.04
CA ALA A 104 -3.89 -3.63 27.16
C ALA A 104 -4.36 -4.81 26.30
N ILE A 105 -3.97 -6.05 26.60
CA ILE A 105 -4.46 -7.23 25.85
C ILE A 105 -5.95 -7.39 26.13
N GLY A 106 -6.76 -7.18 25.08
CA GLY A 106 -8.22 -7.27 25.14
C GLY A 106 -8.81 -8.02 23.96
N THR A 107 -10.13 -8.05 23.89
CA THR A 107 -10.86 -8.68 22.78
C THR A 107 -10.48 -8.08 21.42
N ALA A 108 -10.26 -6.76 21.37
CA ALA A 108 -9.84 -6.07 20.14
C ALA A 108 -8.48 -6.55 19.62
N THR A 109 -7.55 -6.91 20.51
CA THR A 109 -6.24 -7.48 20.13
C THR A 109 -6.40 -8.74 19.31
N TRP A 110 -7.23 -9.67 19.78
CA TRP A 110 -7.50 -10.94 19.11
C TRP A 110 -8.28 -10.74 17.81
N LEU A 111 -9.28 -9.86 17.79
CA LEU A 111 -10.06 -9.56 16.60
C LEU A 111 -9.19 -8.98 15.48
N VAL A 112 -8.32 -8.03 15.80
CA VAL A 112 -7.39 -7.41 14.84
C VAL A 112 -6.36 -8.44 14.36
N LEU A 113 -5.75 -9.19 15.29
CA LEU A 113 -4.76 -10.21 14.97
C LEU A 113 -5.33 -11.30 14.07
N LEU A 114 -6.49 -11.87 14.41
CA LEU A 114 -7.14 -12.90 13.60
C LEU A 114 -7.63 -12.33 12.26
N GLY A 115 -8.15 -11.10 12.26
CA GLY A 115 -8.52 -10.40 11.02
C GLY A 115 -7.34 -10.24 10.06
N LEU A 116 -6.14 -9.98 10.58
CA LEU A 116 -4.92 -9.87 9.76
C LEU A 116 -4.40 -11.25 9.33
N ILE A 117 -4.22 -12.18 10.28
CA ILE A 117 -3.60 -13.49 10.03
C ILE A 117 -4.51 -14.41 9.20
N VAL A 118 -5.82 -14.36 9.41
CA VAL A 118 -6.78 -15.22 8.68
C VAL A 118 -7.45 -14.44 7.55
N GLY A 119 -7.90 -13.22 7.82
CA GLY A 119 -8.68 -12.44 6.85
C GLY A 119 -7.88 -12.07 5.60
N LYS A 120 -6.61 -11.67 5.72
CA LYS A 120 -5.81 -11.30 4.53
C LYS A 120 -5.45 -12.50 3.65
N PRO A 121 -4.94 -13.64 4.17
CA PRO A 121 -4.70 -14.80 3.32
C PRO A 121 -5.95 -15.34 2.68
N PHE A 122 -7.05 -15.41 3.43
CA PHE A 122 -8.33 -15.88 2.90
C PHE A 122 -8.89 -14.93 1.84
N GLY A 123 -8.83 -13.62 2.08
CA GLY A 123 -9.27 -12.61 1.11
C GLY A 123 -8.47 -12.67 -0.19
N VAL A 124 -7.14 -12.71 -0.12
CA VAL A 124 -6.28 -12.81 -1.31
C VAL A 124 -6.53 -14.10 -2.08
N LEU A 125 -6.67 -15.23 -1.37
CA LEU A 125 -6.98 -16.52 -2.00
C LEU A 125 -8.36 -16.50 -2.68
N LEU A 126 -9.38 -16.00 -2.00
CA LEU A 126 -10.76 -15.96 -2.52
C LEU A 126 -10.86 -15.06 -3.75
N PHE A 127 -10.35 -13.84 -3.67
CA PHE A 127 -10.40 -12.90 -4.80
C PHE A 127 -9.48 -13.33 -5.95
N GLY A 128 -8.32 -13.91 -5.65
CA GLY A 128 -7.44 -14.46 -6.67
C GLY A 128 -8.07 -15.66 -7.40
N TRP A 129 -8.73 -16.56 -6.65
CA TRP A 129 -9.46 -17.68 -7.25
C TRP A 129 -10.69 -17.21 -8.04
N PHE A 130 -11.42 -16.21 -7.52
CA PHE A 130 -12.55 -15.60 -8.22
C PHE A 130 -12.13 -14.89 -9.51
N ALA A 131 -10.99 -14.21 -9.53
CA ALA A 131 -10.45 -13.63 -10.76
C ALA A 131 -10.05 -14.73 -11.78
N ALA A 132 -9.42 -15.80 -11.29
CA ALA A 132 -8.90 -16.87 -12.14
C ALA A 132 -10.00 -17.76 -12.75
N ALA A 133 -10.99 -18.18 -11.94
CA ALA A 133 -11.99 -19.16 -12.36
C ALA A 133 -13.25 -18.52 -12.98
N PRO A 134 -14.13 -17.82 -12.22
CA PRO A 134 -15.35 -17.26 -12.79
C PRO A 134 -15.12 -16.11 -13.78
N LEU A 135 -14.09 -15.29 -13.57
CA LEU A 135 -13.76 -14.18 -14.49
C LEU A 135 -12.86 -14.61 -15.68
N LYS A 136 -12.32 -15.83 -15.66
CA LYS A 136 -11.42 -16.39 -16.69
C LYS A 136 -10.25 -15.47 -17.06
N LEU A 137 -9.79 -14.61 -16.13
CA LEU A 137 -8.62 -13.75 -16.36
C LEU A 137 -7.31 -14.55 -16.33
N GLY A 138 -7.35 -15.80 -15.84
CA GLY A 138 -6.18 -16.66 -15.66
C GLY A 138 -5.29 -16.19 -14.50
N LEU A 139 -4.41 -17.08 -14.05
CA LEU A 139 -3.31 -16.70 -13.16
C LEU A 139 -2.10 -16.29 -14.00
N PRO A 140 -1.26 -15.35 -13.52
CA PRO A 140 0.00 -15.03 -14.20
C PRO A 140 0.84 -16.29 -14.45
N ALA A 141 1.61 -16.28 -15.55
CA ALA A 141 2.47 -17.41 -15.90
C ALA A 141 3.37 -17.79 -14.73
N GLY A 142 3.30 -19.05 -14.31
CA GLY A 142 4.11 -19.58 -13.20
C GLY A 142 3.50 -19.46 -11.80
N VAL A 143 2.38 -18.75 -11.63
CA VAL A 143 1.73 -18.59 -10.32
C VAL A 143 0.66 -19.65 -10.11
N ARG A 144 0.82 -20.45 -9.06
CA ARG A 144 -0.15 -21.46 -8.63
C ARG A 144 -1.09 -20.87 -7.57
N VAL A 145 -2.22 -21.53 -7.34
CA VAL A 145 -3.17 -21.14 -6.28
C VAL A 145 -2.52 -21.13 -4.89
N ILE A 146 -1.56 -22.01 -4.64
CA ILE A 146 -0.80 -22.03 -3.38
C ILE A 146 0.08 -20.79 -3.20
N ASP A 147 0.58 -20.23 -4.30
CA ASP A 147 1.44 -19.05 -4.27
C ASP A 147 0.60 -17.80 -3.92
N LEU A 148 -0.69 -17.76 -4.30
CA LEU A 148 -1.63 -16.73 -3.84
C LEU A 148 -1.85 -16.77 -2.33
N PHE A 149 -1.95 -17.97 -1.74
CA PHE A 149 -2.08 -18.11 -0.29
C PHE A 149 -0.84 -17.58 0.43
N VAL A 150 0.36 -17.89 -0.09
CA VAL A 150 1.62 -17.38 0.48
C VAL A 150 1.69 -15.87 0.35
N ILE A 151 1.35 -15.30 -0.81
CA ILE A 151 1.27 -13.84 -1.01
C ILE A 151 0.29 -13.22 0.00
N GLY A 152 -0.83 -13.88 0.26
CA GLY A 152 -1.79 -13.49 1.28
C GLY A 152 -1.21 -13.48 2.70
N CYS A 153 -0.39 -14.48 3.06
CA CYS A 153 0.36 -14.50 4.32
C CYS A 153 1.41 -13.39 4.41
N VAL A 154 2.12 -13.09 3.32
CA VAL A 154 3.05 -11.94 3.26
C VAL A 154 2.27 -10.64 3.46
N ALA A 155 1.13 -10.49 2.80
CA ALA A 155 0.28 -9.30 2.92
C ALA A 155 -0.31 -9.11 4.33
N ALA A 156 -0.35 -10.18 5.14
CA ALA A 156 -0.75 -10.14 6.56
C ALA A 156 0.27 -9.43 7.46
N ILE A 157 1.50 -9.20 6.98
CA ILE A 157 2.51 -8.37 7.65
C ILE A 157 2.09 -6.89 7.49
N GLY A 158 1.09 -6.50 8.27
CA GLY A 158 0.39 -5.24 8.14
C GLY A 158 0.83 -4.19 9.15
N PHE A 159 1.95 -4.37 9.85
CA PHE A 159 2.34 -3.62 11.04
C PHE A 159 2.03 -2.10 10.98
N THR A 160 2.65 -1.36 10.07
CA THR A 160 2.51 0.11 10.00
C THR A 160 1.12 0.55 9.57
N VAL A 161 0.57 -0.05 8.52
CA VAL A 161 -0.78 0.30 8.02
C VAL A 161 -1.85 -0.08 9.04
N SER A 162 -1.69 -1.19 9.76
CA SER A 162 -2.65 -1.65 10.76
C SER A 162 -2.58 -0.80 12.04
N LEU A 163 -1.39 -0.35 12.45
CA LEU A 163 -1.24 0.66 13.52
C LEU A 163 -1.91 1.98 13.15
N PHE A 164 -1.73 2.43 11.90
CA PHE A 164 -2.38 3.62 11.37
C PHE A 164 -3.91 3.47 11.36
N ILE A 165 -4.43 2.34 10.86
CA ILE A 165 -5.88 2.10 10.87
C ILE A 165 -6.42 2.01 12.30
N ALA A 166 -5.70 1.38 13.24
CA ALA A 166 -6.12 1.32 14.64
C ALA A 166 -6.18 2.70 15.31
N THR A 167 -5.25 3.60 14.98
CA THR A 167 -5.25 4.98 15.49
C THR A 167 -6.38 5.83 14.90
N VAL A 168 -6.77 5.58 13.66
CA VAL A 168 -7.85 6.31 12.98
C VAL A 168 -9.24 5.76 13.30
N ALA A 169 -9.35 4.45 13.52
CA ALA A 169 -10.64 3.78 13.70
C ALA A 169 -11.19 3.85 15.13
N PHE A 170 -10.32 4.04 16.13
CA PHE A 170 -10.70 4.03 17.54
C PHE A 170 -10.24 5.31 18.25
N ASP A 171 -11.10 5.85 19.12
CA ASP A 171 -10.76 6.95 20.00
C ASP A 171 -9.69 6.56 21.03
N ALA A 172 -8.95 7.55 21.53
CA ALA A 172 -7.91 7.33 22.53
C ALA A 172 -8.48 6.65 23.80
N GLY A 173 -7.94 5.48 24.14
CA GLY A 173 -8.37 4.71 25.29
C GLY A 173 -7.99 3.23 25.20
N PRO A 174 -8.45 2.40 26.15
CA PRO A 174 -8.03 1.01 26.29
C PRO A 174 -8.28 0.15 25.05
N VAL A 175 -9.35 0.46 24.30
CA VAL A 175 -9.72 -0.27 23.08
C VAL A 175 -8.72 0.02 21.94
N GLN A 176 -8.27 1.27 21.81
CA GLN A 176 -7.27 1.64 20.80
C GLN A 176 -5.93 0.95 21.10
N ASP A 177 -5.52 0.91 22.36
CA ASP A 177 -4.29 0.24 22.76
C ASP A 177 -4.37 -1.27 22.52
N ALA A 178 -5.51 -1.89 22.85
CA ALA A 178 -5.75 -3.30 22.53
C ALA A 178 -5.69 -3.57 21.01
N ALA A 179 -6.25 -2.68 20.17
CA ALA A 179 -6.20 -2.81 18.71
C ALA A 179 -4.77 -2.62 18.16
N LYS A 180 -4.02 -1.64 18.66
CA LYS A 180 -2.60 -1.44 18.30
C LYS A 180 -1.74 -2.63 18.70
N MET A 181 -2.00 -3.25 19.86
CA MET A 181 -1.35 -4.50 20.27
C MET A 181 -1.61 -5.63 19.27
N GLY A 182 -2.84 -5.76 18.76
CA GLY A 182 -3.17 -6.75 17.73
C GLY A 182 -2.40 -6.51 16.43
N ALA A 183 -2.27 -5.24 16.02
CA ALA A 183 -1.48 -4.83 14.87
C ALA A 183 0.03 -5.08 15.07
N LEU A 184 0.58 -4.85 16.26
CA LEU A 184 1.97 -5.17 16.61
C LEU A 184 2.26 -6.67 16.48
N LEU A 185 1.37 -7.50 17.00
CA LEU A 185 1.50 -8.96 16.92
C LEU A 185 1.41 -9.48 15.47
N SER A 186 0.98 -8.69 14.50
CA SER A 186 1.03 -9.07 13.08
C SER A 186 2.47 -9.30 12.57
N PHE A 187 3.51 -8.84 13.28
CA PHE A 187 4.89 -9.24 12.99
C PHE A 187 5.10 -10.76 13.03
N PHE A 188 4.36 -11.49 13.87
CA PHE A 188 4.42 -12.96 13.89
C PHE A 188 3.90 -13.58 12.58
N ALA A 189 3.06 -12.87 11.81
CA ALA A 189 2.63 -13.31 10.49
C ALA A 189 3.82 -13.46 9.52
N ALA A 190 4.91 -12.70 9.71
CA ALA A 190 6.12 -12.86 8.91
C ALA A 190 6.75 -14.26 9.09
N VAL A 191 6.80 -14.75 10.33
CA VAL A 191 7.31 -16.10 10.63
C VAL A 191 6.40 -17.16 10.01
N ILE A 192 5.08 -17.01 10.15
CA ILE A 192 4.10 -17.90 9.51
C ILE A 192 4.30 -17.92 8.00
N SER A 193 4.44 -16.74 7.38
CA SER A 193 4.65 -16.61 5.94
C SER A 193 5.94 -17.29 5.47
N LEU A 194 7.03 -17.18 6.23
CA LEU A 194 8.29 -17.86 5.92
C LEU A 194 8.16 -19.38 6.00
N ILE A 195 7.48 -19.88 7.03
CA ILE A 195 7.24 -21.33 7.21
C ILE A 195 6.37 -21.86 6.06
N VAL A 196 5.24 -21.19 5.77
CA VAL A 196 4.34 -21.58 4.69
C VAL A 196 5.04 -21.52 3.34
N GLY A 197 5.78 -20.44 3.05
CA GLY A 197 6.56 -20.32 1.82
C GLY A 197 7.59 -21.44 1.64
N LYS A 198 8.25 -21.86 2.72
CA LYS A 198 9.21 -22.99 2.70
C LYS A 198 8.50 -24.34 2.46
N LEU A 199 7.36 -24.57 3.12
CA LEU A 199 6.57 -25.80 2.95
C LEU A 199 5.96 -25.92 1.55
N SER A 200 5.52 -24.79 0.98
CA SER A 200 4.93 -24.72 -0.36
C SER A 200 5.95 -24.88 -1.51
N LYS A 201 7.24 -25.07 -1.19
CA LYS A 201 8.34 -25.23 -2.15
C LYS A 201 8.21 -24.23 -3.31
N ILE A 202 8.15 -22.94 -2.98
CA ILE A 202 8.03 -21.90 -4.00
C ILE A 202 9.34 -21.89 -4.79
N GLU A 203 9.25 -22.32 -6.05
CA GLU A 203 10.37 -22.29 -6.96
C GLU A 203 10.46 -20.91 -7.62
N LYS A 204 11.66 -20.32 -7.61
CA LYS A 204 11.94 -19.16 -8.44
C LYS A 204 11.90 -19.60 -9.90
N GLN A 205 10.85 -19.20 -10.61
CA GLN A 205 10.85 -19.26 -12.05
C GLN A 205 11.79 -18.16 -12.57
N HIS A 206 12.92 -18.56 -13.15
CA HIS A 206 13.77 -17.66 -13.92
C HIS A 206 13.08 -17.48 -15.27
N GLY A 207 12.40 -16.35 -15.43
CA GLY A 207 11.91 -15.85 -16.72
C GLY A 207 12.97 -15.01 -17.39
#